data_AF-A0A1Y1VK98-F1
#
_entry.id   AF-A0A1Y1VK98-F1
#
_cell.length_a   1.000
_cell.length_b   1.000
_cell.length_c   1.000
_cell.angle_alpha   90.00
_cell.angle_beta   90.00
_cell.angle_gamma   90.00
#
_symmetry.space_group_name_H-M   'P 1'
#
loop_
_entity.id
_entity.type
_entity.pdbx_description
1 polymer ?
#
loop_
_entity_poly.entity_id
_entity_poly.type
_entity_poly.pdbx_seq_one_letter_code
_entity_poly.pdbx_strand_id
1 'polypeptide(L)'
;MVDYEGMARKQTALLTKKIRQGIPDSLRGTLWQLISKSKNHDLEQTYAELLKENTTYEKIIRRDLSRTFPNHEYFKDSEGEGQESLFNVMKVYSLYDTELGYCQGLSFIVGPLLLNMPDEEAFCVLIRLMEGYNMRGLYTPNMEGLQLRLYQFDQLLYDLLPKVARHLENEGIRSTMYASQWFMTLFAYKFPLELVFRILDVLFAEGYESIFRIAFALLKKNQDFILEFGFESLIDFLKNGLFDIYDNDISELINDASEIKIPKRRLDKLANHFIQMTKEIDDTNLKMDHLKKENRELNTEIQRLSLAVENLTTENAELRNEIEDCKFEEEANKTLIDALQKQIEESEKLVAHTLKDAQKQAEEQVRIQLDVLINKNIDNTRKNQELEDRVAELEQLLVDIKIKYAESEIEKDNYQRKWENLKRFIE
;
A
#
# COMPACT_ATOMS: atom_id res chain seq x y z
N MET A 1 35.82 65.04 -5.62
CA MET A 1 35.50 63.68 -5.14
C MET A 1 36.26 62.73 -6.06
N VAL A 2 37.22 61.96 -5.54
CA VAL A 2 38.00 61.03 -6.37
C VAL A 2 37.05 59.92 -6.83
N ASP A 3 37.00 59.67 -8.14
CA ASP A 3 36.17 58.60 -8.75
C ASP A 3 36.80 57.24 -8.46
N TYR A 4 36.64 56.78 -7.21
CA TYR A 4 37.13 55.48 -6.74
C TYR A 4 36.49 54.33 -7.54
N GLU A 5 35.23 54.48 -7.97
CA GLU A 5 34.54 53.48 -8.78
C GLU A 5 35.15 53.33 -10.18
N GLY A 6 35.44 54.44 -10.85
CA GLY A 6 36.08 54.45 -12.16
C GLY A 6 37.52 53.94 -12.13
N MET A 7 38.25 54.19 -11.05
CA MET A 7 39.61 53.65 -10.87
C MET A 7 39.62 52.15 -10.56
N ALA A 8 38.69 51.66 -9.71
CA ALA A 8 38.54 50.25 -9.40
C ALA A 8 38.23 49.39 -10.65
N ARG A 9 37.47 49.95 -11.62
CA ARG A 9 37.18 49.29 -12.90
C ARG A 9 38.38 49.25 -13.85
N LYS A 10 39.25 50.26 -13.84
CA LYS A 10 40.42 50.35 -14.74
C LYS A 10 41.62 49.55 -14.25
N GLN A 11 41.72 49.28 -12.95
CA GLN A 11 42.86 48.62 -12.32
C GLN A 11 42.46 47.46 -11.40
N THR A 12 41.45 46.68 -11.79
CA THR A 12 40.88 45.60 -10.97
C THR A 12 41.94 44.60 -10.49
N ALA A 13 42.89 44.22 -11.35
CA ALA A 13 43.97 43.30 -10.97
C ALA A 13 44.92 43.87 -9.90
N LEU A 14 45.21 45.17 -9.96
CA LEU A 14 46.05 45.84 -8.95
C LEU A 14 45.30 45.97 -7.62
N LEU A 15 43.99 46.31 -7.68
CA LEU A 15 43.13 46.39 -6.51
C LEU A 15 43.03 45.03 -5.80
N THR A 16 42.75 43.95 -6.53
CA THR A 16 42.74 42.59 -5.96
C THR A 16 44.10 42.23 -5.34
N LYS A 17 45.21 42.55 -6.02
CA LYS A 17 46.56 42.33 -5.45
C LYS A 17 46.78 43.09 -4.15
N LYS A 18 46.30 44.34 -4.05
CA LYS A 18 46.39 45.15 -2.82
C LYS A 18 45.51 44.61 -1.70
N ILE A 19 44.29 44.16 -2.02
CA ILE A 19 43.39 43.55 -1.04
C ILE A 19 43.99 42.26 -0.45
N ARG A 20 44.67 41.45 -1.27
CA ARG A 20 45.42 40.27 -0.80
C ARG A 20 46.54 40.60 0.17
N GLN A 21 47.20 41.76 0.01
CA GLN A 21 48.22 42.25 0.97
C GLN A 21 47.61 42.76 2.26
N GLY A 22 46.41 43.33 2.15
CA GLY A 22 45.49 43.51 3.25
C GLY A 22 44.85 44.87 3.34
N ILE A 23 43.63 44.86 3.91
CA ILE A 23 42.84 46.06 4.13
C ILE A 23 43.08 46.51 5.57
N PRO A 24 43.49 47.77 5.80
CA PRO A 24 43.54 48.34 7.15
C PRO A 24 42.15 48.28 7.82
N ASP A 25 42.12 47.94 9.11
CA ASP A 25 40.89 47.72 9.87
C ASP A 25 39.89 48.87 9.75
N SER A 26 40.38 50.11 9.86
CA SER A 26 39.55 51.33 9.76
C SER A 26 38.91 51.57 8.39
N LEU A 27 39.36 50.86 7.35
CA LEU A 27 38.85 51.01 5.98
C LEU A 27 37.94 49.84 5.55
N ARG A 28 37.91 48.72 6.30
CA ARG A 28 37.16 47.52 5.90
C ARG A 28 35.68 47.81 5.71
N GLY A 29 35.05 48.46 6.68
CA GLY A 29 33.62 48.77 6.62
C GLY A 29 33.23 49.49 5.33
N THR A 30 33.95 50.55 4.98
CA THR A 30 33.70 51.34 3.77
C THR A 30 34.04 50.58 2.50
N LEU A 31 35.17 49.85 2.47
CA LEU A 31 35.59 49.13 1.26
C LEU A 31 34.72 47.92 0.97
N TRP A 32 34.31 47.15 1.97
CA TRP A 32 33.37 46.05 1.78
C TRP A 32 32.07 46.54 1.16
N GLN A 33 31.49 47.63 1.69
CA GLN A 33 30.28 48.23 1.13
C GLN A 33 30.47 48.73 -0.30
N LEU A 34 31.61 49.36 -0.60
CA LEU A 34 31.92 49.87 -1.93
C LEU A 34 32.05 48.73 -2.95
N ILE A 35 32.77 47.66 -2.59
CA ILE A 35 33.02 46.51 -3.47
C ILE A 35 31.73 45.71 -3.68
N SER A 36 30.96 45.46 -2.61
CA SER A 36 29.68 44.76 -2.69
C SER A 36 28.54 45.61 -3.25
N LYS A 37 28.75 46.93 -3.38
CA LYS A 37 27.73 47.93 -3.75
C LYS A 37 26.50 47.82 -2.84
N SER A 38 26.73 47.68 -1.54
CA SER A 38 25.64 47.47 -0.57
C SER A 38 24.83 48.73 -0.27
N LYS A 39 25.45 49.92 -0.32
CA LYS A 39 24.74 51.19 -0.06
C LYS A 39 23.51 51.31 -0.96
N ASN A 40 22.34 51.32 -0.34
CA ASN A 40 21.06 51.31 -1.01
C ASN A 40 19.98 51.87 -0.08
N HIS A 41 19.51 53.07 -0.40
CA HIS A 41 18.51 53.79 0.38
C HIS A 41 17.21 53.00 0.56
N ASP A 42 16.81 52.18 -0.42
CA ASP A 42 15.58 51.39 -0.31
C ASP A 42 15.73 50.26 0.72
N LEU A 43 16.92 49.64 0.80
CA LEU A 43 17.21 48.60 1.80
C LEU A 43 17.38 49.19 3.21
N GLU A 44 18.02 50.34 3.30
CA GLU A 44 18.15 51.14 4.53
C GLU A 44 16.77 51.50 5.10
N GLN A 45 15.86 51.99 4.25
CA GLN A 45 14.48 52.25 4.64
C GLN A 45 13.73 50.97 5.06
N THR A 46 13.89 49.89 4.29
CA THR A 46 13.29 48.58 4.62
C THR A 46 13.77 48.08 5.98
N TYR A 47 15.06 48.26 6.29
CA TYR A 47 15.62 47.91 7.59
C TYR A 47 14.93 48.67 8.71
N ALA A 48 14.82 50.00 8.58
CA ALA A 48 14.17 50.86 9.58
C ALA A 48 12.68 50.55 9.79
N GLU A 49 11.98 50.10 8.75
CA GLU A 49 10.57 49.67 8.82
C GLU A 49 10.44 48.31 9.51
N LEU A 50 11.16 47.29 9.04
CA LEU A 50 11.10 45.93 9.58
C LEU A 50 11.63 45.81 11.01
N LEU A 51 12.55 46.70 11.42
CA LEU A 51 13.07 46.72 12.79
C LEU A 51 11.95 46.93 13.83
N LYS A 52 10.87 47.63 13.45
CA LYS A 52 9.72 47.93 14.31
C LYS A 52 8.73 46.77 14.44
N GLU A 53 8.79 45.81 13.51
CA GLU A 53 7.88 44.66 13.46
C GLU A 53 8.30 43.55 14.43
N ASN A 54 7.46 42.54 14.65
CA ASN A 54 7.78 41.39 15.49
C ASN A 54 8.11 40.15 14.64
N THR A 55 9.12 39.38 15.05
CA THR A 55 9.50 38.11 14.40
C THR A 55 9.07 36.91 15.24
N THR A 56 8.60 35.85 14.59
CA THR A 56 8.28 34.57 15.26
C THR A 56 9.55 33.83 15.71
N TYR A 57 10.72 34.20 15.19
CA TYR A 57 12.00 33.54 15.45
C TYR A 57 12.75 34.08 16.67
N GLU A 58 12.22 35.08 17.37
CA GLU A 58 12.94 35.83 18.42
C GLU A 58 13.64 34.93 19.45
N LYS A 59 12.93 33.94 19.99
CA LYS A 59 13.50 33.02 20.99
C LYS A 59 14.68 32.21 20.46
N ILE A 60 14.59 31.75 19.21
CA ILE A 60 15.64 30.95 18.57
C ILE A 60 16.84 31.84 18.24
N ILE A 61 16.60 33.05 17.73
CA ILE A 61 17.65 34.04 17.45
C ILE A 61 18.44 34.31 18.74
N ARG A 62 17.79 34.74 19.83
CA ARG A 62 18.48 35.09 21.08
C ARG A 62 19.32 33.93 21.64
N ARG A 63 18.79 32.71 21.59
CA ARG A 63 19.51 31.50 22.02
C ARG A 63 20.76 31.24 21.19
N ASP A 64 20.71 31.52 19.89
CA ASP A 64 21.83 31.29 18.99
C ASP A 64 22.88 32.42 19.02
N LEU A 65 22.46 33.65 19.33
CA LEU A 65 23.38 34.77 19.47
C LEU A 65 24.26 34.67 20.72
N SER A 66 23.76 34.07 21.82
CA SER A 66 24.56 33.85 23.04
C SER A 66 25.77 32.93 22.84
N ARG A 67 25.79 32.13 21.76
CA ARG A 67 26.92 31.29 21.36
C ARG A 67 27.73 31.85 20.19
N THR A 68 27.41 33.05 19.70
CA THR A 68 28.10 33.71 18.60
C THR A 68 29.18 34.64 19.15
N PHE A 69 30.45 34.29 18.99
CA PHE A 69 31.62 35.01 19.57
C PHE A 69 31.47 35.36 21.06
N PRO A 70 31.11 34.41 21.95
CA PRO A 70 30.74 34.70 23.34
C PRO A 70 31.87 35.31 24.18
N ASN A 71 33.13 35.12 23.76
CA ASN A 71 34.30 35.64 24.46
C ASN A 71 34.79 36.98 23.90
N HIS A 72 34.17 37.51 22.85
CA HIS A 72 34.59 38.77 22.24
C HIS A 72 34.02 39.96 23.00
N GLU A 73 34.84 40.99 23.27
CA GLU A 73 34.47 42.15 24.10
C GLU A 73 33.16 42.83 23.69
N TYR A 74 32.90 42.93 22.38
CA TYR A 74 31.67 43.54 21.85
C TYR A 74 30.42 42.66 21.96
N PHE A 75 30.57 41.33 22.03
CA PHE A 75 29.46 40.36 22.00
C PHE A 75 29.26 39.57 23.30
N LYS A 76 30.17 39.70 24.27
CA LYS A 76 30.16 38.92 25.52
C LYS A 76 28.99 39.28 26.46
N ASP A 77 28.51 40.51 26.40
CA ASP A 77 27.40 40.97 27.24
C ASP A 77 26.07 40.69 26.54
N SER A 78 25.23 39.83 27.12
CA SER A 78 23.93 39.43 26.57
C SER A 78 22.94 40.58 26.45
N GLU A 79 23.12 41.65 27.23
CA GLU A 79 22.31 42.87 27.18
C GLU A 79 23.09 44.05 26.58
N GLY A 80 24.29 43.79 26.05
CA GLY A 80 25.14 44.79 25.44
C GLY A 80 24.75 45.14 24.01
N GLU A 81 25.22 46.30 23.54
CA GLU A 81 24.95 46.84 22.21
C GLU A 81 25.25 45.84 21.09
N GLY A 82 26.37 45.11 21.15
CA GLY A 82 26.71 44.17 20.08
C GLY A 82 25.75 42.98 19.95
N GLN A 83 25.21 42.47 21.06
CA GLN A 83 24.18 41.42 21.03
C GLN A 83 22.84 41.97 20.52
N GLU A 84 22.51 43.22 20.87
CA GLU A 84 21.32 43.90 20.35
C GLU A 84 21.43 44.17 18.84
N SER A 85 22.57 44.67 18.34
CA SER A 85 22.82 44.85 16.92
C SER A 85 22.77 43.53 16.15
N LEU A 86 23.37 42.45 16.68
CA LEU A 86 23.24 41.10 16.11
C LEU A 86 21.78 40.66 16.04
N PHE A 87 21.02 40.89 17.11
CA PHE A 87 19.61 40.57 17.16
C PHE A 87 18.81 41.34 16.12
N ASN A 88 19.05 42.64 15.99
CA ASN A 88 18.35 43.52 15.04
C ASN A 88 18.57 43.06 13.60
N VAL A 89 19.82 42.84 13.19
CA VAL A 89 20.11 42.36 11.82
C VAL A 89 19.49 40.99 11.56
N MET A 90 19.62 40.04 12.49
CA MET A 90 19.04 38.70 12.29
C MET A 90 17.52 38.70 12.29
N LYS A 91 16.90 39.52 13.15
CA LYS A 91 15.45 39.74 13.18
C LYS A 91 14.98 40.31 11.86
N VAL A 92 15.57 41.42 11.41
CA VAL A 92 15.17 42.09 10.18
C VAL A 92 15.36 41.16 8.98
N TYR A 93 16.48 40.45 8.89
CA TYR A 93 16.71 39.47 7.82
C TYR A 93 15.63 38.37 7.80
N SER A 94 15.22 37.86 8.97
CA SER A 94 14.16 36.84 9.06
C SER A 94 12.77 37.33 8.60
N LEU A 95 12.54 38.64 8.66
CA LEU A 95 11.31 39.29 8.19
C LEU A 95 11.41 39.71 6.72
N TYR A 96 12.62 39.98 6.24
CA TYR A 96 12.90 40.34 4.86
C TYR A 96 12.77 39.14 3.93
N ASP A 97 13.45 38.03 4.25
CA ASP A 97 13.39 36.78 3.50
C ASP A 97 12.49 35.78 4.24
N THR A 98 11.17 35.94 4.08
CA THR A 98 10.18 35.12 4.82
C THR A 98 10.19 33.64 4.43
N GLU A 99 10.68 33.31 3.23
CA GLU A 99 10.82 31.92 2.78
C GLU A 99 11.95 31.21 3.52
N LEU A 100 13.08 31.89 3.73
CA LEU A 100 14.21 31.35 4.49
C LEU A 100 14.01 31.51 6.00
N GLY A 101 13.47 32.65 6.43
CA GLY A 101 13.30 33.03 7.82
C GLY A 101 14.65 33.19 8.53
N TYR A 102 14.76 32.59 9.72
CA TYR A 102 16.04 32.54 10.45
C TYR A 102 16.74 31.20 10.22
N CYS A 103 17.98 31.25 9.72
CA CYS A 103 18.84 30.07 9.60
C CYS A 103 20.04 30.14 10.57
N GLN A 104 20.27 29.03 11.27
CA GLN A 104 21.39 28.88 12.19
C GLN A 104 22.73 29.02 11.46
N GLY A 105 23.66 29.78 12.05
CA GLY A 105 25.00 30.00 11.51
C GLY A 105 25.17 31.34 10.81
N LEU A 106 24.08 32.00 10.38
CA LEU A 106 24.13 33.33 9.75
C LEU A 106 24.71 34.42 10.67
N SER A 107 24.47 34.30 11.97
CA SER A 107 25.02 35.23 12.96
C SER A 107 26.55 35.28 12.96
N PHE A 108 27.23 34.20 12.56
CA PHE A 108 28.69 34.16 12.42
C PHE A 108 29.21 34.92 11.20
N ILE A 109 28.36 35.23 10.21
CA ILE A 109 28.68 36.14 9.11
C ILE A 109 28.41 37.58 9.52
N VAL A 110 27.30 37.82 10.22
CA VAL A 110 26.91 39.17 10.66
C VAL A 110 27.86 39.72 11.72
N GLY A 111 28.34 38.90 12.66
CA GLY A 111 29.26 39.35 13.71
C GLY A 111 30.49 40.10 13.17
N PRO A 112 31.28 39.51 12.24
CA PRO A 112 32.39 40.20 11.59
C PRO A 112 32.00 41.50 10.87
N LEU A 113 30.81 41.58 10.28
CA LEU A 113 30.33 42.80 9.65
C LEU A 113 30.09 43.89 10.70
N LEU A 114 29.38 43.56 11.80
CA LEU A 114 29.10 44.51 12.89
C LEU A 114 30.34 45.05 13.59
N LEU A 115 31.44 44.31 13.58
CA LEU A 115 32.73 44.80 14.09
C LEU A 115 33.37 45.86 13.18
N ASN A 116 32.87 46.04 11.96
CA ASN A 116 33.44 46.94 10.95
C ASN A 116 32.44 47.98 10.43
N MET A 117 31.15 47.87 10.74
CA MET A 117 30.10 48.81 10.30
C MET A 117 28.84 48.74 11.21
N PRO A 118 28.00 49.77 11.23
CA PRO A 118 26.70 49.74 11.92
C PRO A 118 25.75 48.65 11.40
N ASP A 119 24.73 48.34 12.19
CA ASP A 119 23.78 47.23 11.93
C ASP A 119 22.98 47.39 10.63
N GLU A 120 22.50 48.60 10.32
CA GLU A 120 21.82 48.92 9.06
C GLU A 120 22.72 48.65 7.82
N GLU A 121 23.99 49.07 7.89
CA GLU A 121 24.96 48.85 6.82
C GLU A 121 25.32 47.36 6.71
N ALA A 122 25.47 46.66 7.85
CA ALA A 122 25.73 45.23 7.93
C ALA A 122 24.58 44.42 7.32
N PHE A 123 23.33 44.81 7.56
CA PHE A 123 22.16 44.23 6.92
C PHE A 123 22.23 44.39 5.39
N CYS A 124 22.54 45.59 4.90
CA CYS A 124 22.66 45.84 3.46
C CYS A 124 23.78 44.97 2.83
N VAL A 125 24.92 44.82 3.50
CA VAL A 125 26.00 43.93 3.05
C VAL A 125 25.57 42.46 3.08
N LEU A 126 24.83 42.03 4.11
CA LEU A 126 24.30 40.68 4.21
C LEU A 126 23.39 40.34 3.02
N ILE A 127 22.48 41.24 2.63
CA ILE A 127 21.64 41.05 1.44
C ILE A 127 22.50 40.87 0.18
N ARG A 128 23.56 41.68 0.01
CA ARG A 128 24.48 41.51 -1.12
C ARG A 128 25.21 40.16 -1.08
N LEU A 129 25.60 39.65 0.08
CA LEU A 129 26.19 38.31 0.20
C LEU A 129 25.18 37.22 -0.22
N MET A 130 23.92 37.34 0.20
CA MET A 130 22.88 36.37 -0.13
C MET A 130 22.57 36.32 -1.63
N GLU A 131 22.37 37.48 -2.24
CA GLU A 131 21.95 37.60 -3.64
C GLU A 131 23.14 37.68 -4.59
N GLY A 132 24.03 38.65 -4.39
CA GLY A 132 25.14 38.96 -5.28
C GLY A 132 26.28 37.94 -5.24
N TYR A 133 26.52 37.33 -4.08
CA TYR A 133 27.54 36.28 -3.90
C TYR A 133 26.91 34.87 -3.89
N ASN A 134 25.61 34.76 -4.16
CA ASN A 134 24.85 33.50 -4.25
C ASN A 134 24.99 32.62 -2.99
N MET A 135 24.94 33.23 -1.80
CA MET A 135 25.00 32.50 -0.53
C MET A 135 23.63 32.05 -0.03
N ARG A 136 22.52 32.62 -0.53
CA ARG A 136 21.16 32.29 -0.05
C ARG A 136 20.88 30.78 -0.08
N GLY A 137 21.24 30.11 -1.18
CA GLY A 137 21.02 28.67 -1.38
C GLY A 137 21.73 27.77 -0.37
N LEU A 138 22.71 28.29 0.38
CA LEU A 138 23.39 27.53 1.44
C LEU A 138 22.47 27.28 2.63
N TYR A 139 21.50 28.18 2.86
CA TYR A 139 20.66 28.23 4.05
C TYR A 139 19.21 27.85 3.79
N THR A 140 18.84 27.49 2.56
CA THR A 140 17.49 27.01 2.24
C THR A 140 17.17 25.74 3.04
N PRO A 141 15.89 25.41 3.28
CA PRO A 141 15.53 24.23 4.08
C PRO A 141 16.14 22.91 3.58
N ASN A 142 16.26 22.76 2.25
CA ASN A 142 16.89 21.58 1.63
C ASN A 142 18.41 21.72 1.49
N MET A 143 18.96 22.89 1.80
CA MET A 143 20.38 23.24 1.69
C MET A 143 20.97 22.92 0.31
N GLU A 144 20.19 23.09 -0.78
CA GLU A 144 20.63 22.65 -2.12
C GLU A 144 21.93 23.34 -2.57
N GLY A 145 22.13 24.61 -2.17
CA GLY A 145 23.37 25.34 -2.45
C GLY A 145 24.55 24.75 -1.67
N LEU A 146 24.37 24.37 -0.40
CA LEU A 146 25.43 23.75 0.39
C LEU A 146 25.79 22.38 -0.17
N GLN A 147 24.79 21.55 -0.51
CA GLN A 147 25.02 20.25 -1.12
C GLN A 147 25.79 20.39 -2.44
N LEU A 148 25.43 21.37 -3.27
CA LEU A 148 26.18 21.70 -4.48
C LEU A 148 27.64 22.09 -4.17
N ARG A 149 27.88 22.95 -3.17
CA ARG A 149 29.24 23.35 -2.80
C ARG A 149 30.07 22.18 -2.28
N LEU A 150 29.49 21.32 -1.44
CA LEU A 150 30.17 20.13 -0.94
C LEU A 150 30.45 19.12 -2.06
N TYR A 151 29.51 18.92 -2.98
CA TYR A 151 29.75 18.10 -4.17
C TYR A 151 30.91 18.65 -5.02
N GLN A 152 30.90 19.96 -5.30
CA GLN A 152 32.00 20.62 -6.02
C GLN A 152 33.33 20.45 -5.29
N PHE A 153 33.32 20.59 -3.96
CA PHE A 153 34.49 20.44 -3.12
C PHE A 153 35.04 19.01 -3.17
N ASP A 154 34.19 17.99 -3.02
CA ASP A 154 34.60 16.59 -3.07
C ASP A 154 35.22 16.24 -4.43
N GLN A 155 34.61 16.68 -5.53
CA GLN A 155 35.15 16.45 -6.87
C GLN A 155 36.48 17.18 -7.10
N LEU A 156 36.59 18.42 -6.62
CA LEU A 156 37.84 19.18 -6.68
C LEU A 156 38.92 18.61 -5.77
N LEU A 157 38.56 17.94 -4.67
CA LEU A 157 39.52 17.28 -3.79
C LEU A 157 40.23 16.13 -4.52
N TYR A 158 39.49 15.35 -5.33
CA TYR A 158 40.10 14.36 -6.22
C TYR A 158 40.99 14.99 -7.29
N ASP A 159 40.61 16.15 -7.83
CA ASP A 159 41.40 16.86 -8.85
C ASP A 159 42.70 17.45 -8.26
N LEU A 160 42.65 18.02 -7.06
CA LEU A 160 43.74 18.84 -6.49
C LEU A 160 44.61 18.09 -5.47
N LEU A 161 44.00 17.24 -4.62
CA LEU A 161 44.68 16.52 -3.54
C LEU A 161 44.26 15.03 -3.53
N PRO A 162 44.55 14.26 -4.60
CA PRO A 162 44.03 12.90 -4.77
C PRO A 162 44.47 11.92 -3.67
N LYS A 163 45.62 12.13 -3.03
CA LYS A 163 46.06 11.31 -1.89
C LYS A 163 45.18 11.54 -0.66
N VAL A 164 44.89 12.80 -0.34
CA VAL A 164 43.98 13.18 0.74
C VAL A 164 42.57 12.67 0.46
N ALA A 165 42.08 12.83 -0.78
CA ALA A 165 40.75 12.36 -1.18
C ALA A 165 40.56 10.86 -0.89
N ARG A 166 41.52 10.02 -1.35
CA ARG A 166 41.47 8.57 -1.12
C ARG A 166 41.64 8.19 0.35
N HIS A 167 42.47 8.92 1.09
CA HIS A 167 42.64 8.67 2.52
C HIS A 167 41.33 8.93 3.28
N LEU A 168 40.68 10.07 3.03
CA LEU A 168 39.38 10.37 3.64
C LEU A 168 38.31 9.35 3.24
N GLU A 169 38.30 8.90 1.98
CA GLU A 169 37.38 7.85 1.52
C GLU A 169 37.63 6.51 2.24
N ASN A 170 38.90 6.10 2.38
CA ASN A 170 39.28 4.87 3.09
C ASN A 170 38.91 4.92 4.58
N GLU A 171 39.07 6.08 5.21
CA GLU A 171 38.64 6.31 6.60
C GLU A 171 37.12 6.52 6.72
N GLY A 172 36.36 6.57 5.62
CA GLY A 172 34.91 6.77 5.64
C GLY A 172 34.48 8.20 6.02
N ILE A 173 35.37 9.18 5.88
CA ILE A 173 35.13 10.59 6.22
C ILE A 173 34.53 11.31 5.02
N ARG A 174 33.35 11.89 5.22
CA ARG A 174 32.66 12.71 4.22
C ARG A 174 32.86 14.20 4.53
N SER A 175 32.94 15.05 3.50
CA SER A 175 33.06 16.50 3.66
C SER A 175 31.94 17.13 4.50
N THR A 176 30.73 16.57 4.45
CA THR A 176 29.60 16.98 5.30
C THR A 176 29.92 16.95 6.79
N MET A 177 30.88 16.13 7.23
CA MET A 177 31.27 15.97 8.63
C MET A 177 32.15 17.12 9.15
N TYR A 178 32.86 17.86 8.29
CA TYR A 178 33.85 18.86 8.69
C TYR A 178 33.77 20.19 7.91
N ALA A 179 33.44 20.16 6.61
CA ALA A 179 33.51 21.32 5.73
C ALA A 179 32.22 22.16 5.69
N SER A 180 31.07 21.61 6.13
CA SER A 180 29.78 22.31 6.09
C SER A 180 29.86 23.70 6.71
N GLN A 181 30.50 23.82 7.88
CA GLN A 181 30.64 25.10 8.59
C GLN A 181 31.58 26.07 7.86
N TRP A 182 32.60 25.59 7.15
CA TRP A 182 33.51 26.46 6.39
C TRP A 182 32.76 27.26 5.34
N PHE A 183 31.88 26.59 4.58
CA PHE A 183 31.07 27.22 3.54
C PHE A 183 29.92 28.05 4.12
N MET A 184 29.27 27.56 5.18
CA MET A 184 28.10 28.19 5.80
C MET A 184 28.43 29.39 6.69
N THR A 185 29.62 29.47 7.27
CA THR A 185 29.97 30.58 8.17
C THR A 185 31.20 31.32 7.69
N LEU A 186 31.68 31.05 6.48
CA LEU A 186 32.91 31.64 5.93
C LEU A 186 34.09 31.50 6.91
N PHE A 187 34.22 30.29 7.48
CA PHE A 187 35.19 29.91 8.53
C PHE A 187 35.01 30.58 9.91
N ALA A 188 34.09 31.53 10.05
CA ALA A 188 33.95 32.34 11.27
C ALA A 188 33.46 31.60 12.52
N TYR A 189 33.03 30.34 12.40
CA TYR A 189 32.59 29.54 13.55
C TYR A 189 33.73 29.12 14.49
N LYS A 190 34.91 28.82 13.94
CA LYS A 190 36.06 28.27 14.70
C LYS A 190 37.36 29.05 14.53
N PHE A 191 37.51 29.76 13.43
CA PHE A 191 38.77 30.42 13.11
C PHE A 191 38.85 31.80 13.78
N PRO A 192 40.07 32.31 14.06
CA PRO A 192 40.26 33.63 14.65
C PRO A 192 39.65 34.76 13.80
N LEU A 193 39.06 35.77 14.44
CA LEU A 193 38.39 36.89 13.76
C LEU A 193 39.31 37.65 12.80
N GLU A 194 40.58 37.82 13.15
CA GLU A 194 41.56 38.47 12.28
C GLU A 194 41.66 37.76 10.93
N LEU A 195 41.71 36.41 10.93
CA LEU A 195 41.67 35.64 9.69
C LEU A 195 40.32 35.81 8.98
N VAL A 196 39.21 35.75 9.71
CA VAL A 196 37.88 35.90 9.11
C VAL A 196 37.77 37.22 8.34
N PHE A 197 38.34 38.31 8.86
CA PHE A 197 38.40 39.59 8.14
C PHE A 197 39.22 39.49 6.86
N ARG A 198 40.39 38.81 6.88
CA ARG A 198 41.18 38.55 5.65
C ARG A 198 40.39 37.71 4.64
N ILE A 199 39.63 36.73 5.09
CA ILE A 199 38.79 35.88 4.24
C ILE A 199 37.69 36.71 3.59
N LEU A 200 37.03 37.58 4.36
CA LEU A 200 36.00 38.50 3.84
C LEU A 200 36.57 39.49 2.83
N ASP A 201 37.76 40.05 3.08
CA ASP A 201 38.46 40.92 2.14
C ASP A 201 38.61 40.26 0.76
N VAL A 202 39.08 38.99 0.74
CA VAL A 202 39.26 38.22 -0.49
C VAL A 202 37.93 37.79 -1.09
N LEU A 203 36.93 37.43 -0.27
CA LEU A 203 35.58 37.09 -0.71
C LEU A 203 34.95 38.25 -1.48
N PHE A 204 34.96 39.47 -0.94
CA PHE A 204 34.40 40.62 -1.62
C PHE A 204 35.16 40.95 -2.92
N ALA A 205 36.49 40.80 -2.92
CA ALA A 205 37.30 41.12 -4.10
C ALA A 205 37.20 40.09 -5.23
N GLU A 206 37.04 38.80 -4.90
CA GLU A 206 37.20 37.69 -5.86
C GLU A 206 35.96 36.79 -6.00
N GLY A 207 34.94 37.03 -5.18
CA GLY A 207 33.71 36.23 -5.16
C GLY A 207 33.82 34.95 -4.33
N TYR A 208 32.70 34.26 -4.19
CA TYR A 208 32.54 33.08 -3.33
C TYR A 208 33.48 31.91 -3.68
N GLU A 209 33.99 31.85 -4.91
CA GLU A 209 34.96 30.84 -5.34
C GLU A 209 36.26 30.87 -4.51
N SER A 210 36.60 32.01 -3.88
CA SER A 210 37.76 32.11 -2.99
C SER A 210 37.68 31.20 -1.77
N ILE A 211 36.47 30.88 -1.29
CA ILE A 211 36.24 30.00 -0.14
C ILE A 211 36.76 28.59 -0.42
N PHE A 212 36.58 28.09 -1.65
CA PHE A 212 37.18 26.82 -2.07
C PHE A 212 38.70 26.88 -2.05
N ARG A 213 39.29 27.97 -2.55
CA ARG A 213 40.75 28.15 -2.57
C ARG A 213 41.33 28.14 -1.16
N ILE A 214 40.68 28.82 -0.22
CA ILE A 214 41.08 28.84 1.19
C ILE A 214 40.98 27.42 1.80
N ALA A 215 39.86 26.72 1.56
CA ALA A 215 39.68 25.35 2.04
C ALA A 215 40.79 24.41 1.52
N PHE A 216 41.12 24.49 0.23
CA PHE A 216 42.20 23.67 -0.33
C PHE A 216 43.59 24.09 0.11
N ALA A 217 43.83 25.38 0.41
CA ALA A 217 45.11 25.82 0.97
C ALA A 217 45.32 25.24 2.38
N LEU A 218 44.27 25.22 3.20
CA LEU A 218 44.29 24.57 4.52
C LEU A 218 44.60 23.07 4.38
N LEU A 219 43.90 22.35 3.51
CA LEU A 219 44.13 20.92 3.30
C LEU A 219 45.50 20.60 2.71
N LYS A 220 45.94 21.39 1.72
CA LYS A 220 47.23 21.17 1.02
C LYS A 220 48.40 21.35 1.98
N LYS A 221 48.36 22.38 2.82
CA LYS A 221 49.43 22.67 3.80
C LYS A 221 49.52 21.60 4.88
N ASN A 222 48.37 21.05 5.29
CA ASN A 222 48.27 20.02 6.31
C ASN A 222 48.26 18.59 5.75
N GLN A 223 48.59 18.38 4.48
CA GLN A 223 48.43 17.08 3.82
C GLN A 223 49.18 15.95 4.54
N ASP A 224 50.40 16.20 5.01
CA ASP A 224 51.21 15.16 5.65
C ASP A 224 50.58 14.70 6.97
N PHE A 225 50.09 15.64 7.80
CA PHE A 225 49.34 15.33 9.03
C PHE A 225 48.04 14.57 8.74
N ILE A 226 47.29 15.01 7.72
CA ILE A 226 46.02 14.37 7.34
C ILE A 226 46.21 12.90 6.99
N LEU A 227 47.31 12.55 6.31
CA LEU A 227 47.60 11.19 5.88
C LEU A 227 48.08 10.27 7.02
N GLU A 228 48.48 10.83 8.16
CA GLU A 228 48.94 10.07 9.33
C GLU A 228 47.80 9.72 10.29
N PHE A 229 46.75 10.53 10.36
CA PHE A 229 45.63 10.33 11.27
C PHE A 229 44.62 9.29 10.77
N GLY A 230 44.09 8.49 11.70
CA GLY A 230 42.91 7.66 11.48
C GLY A 230 41.61 8.40 11.81
N PHE A 231 40.45 7.76 11.59
CA PHE A 231 39.11 8.36 11.62
C PHE A 231 38.86 9.42 12.72
N GLU A 232 38.92 9.05 14.01
CA GLU A 232 38.54 9.96 15.10
C GLU A 232 39.48 11.18 15.21
N SER A 233 40.79 10.92 15.24
CA SER A 233 41.82 11.97 15.26
C SER A 233 41.76 12.87 14.03
N LEU A 234 41.43 12.30 12.86
CA LEU A 234 41.37 13.04 11.62
C LEU A 234 40.16 13.97 11.59
N ILE A 235 38.99 13.53 12.06
CA ILE A 235 37.81 14.39 12.18
C ILE A 235 38.07 15.55 13.15
N ASP A 236 38.69 15.28 14.30
CA ASP A 236 39.02 16.33 15.26
C ASP A 236 40.01 17.34 14.68
N PHE A 237 41.08 16.84 14.03
CA PHE A 237 42.08 17.67 13.37
C PHE A 237 41.48 18.54 12.25
N LEU A 238 40.63 17.96 11.39
CA LEU A 238 39.95 18.71 10.33
C LEU A 238 39.04 19.82 10.88
N LYS A 239 38.46 19.64 12.07
CA LYS A 239 37.57 20.65 12.68
C LYS A 239 38.32 21.72 13.45
N ASN A 240 39.39 21.36 14.15
CA ASN A 240 39.99 22.19 15.17
C ASN A 240 41.45 22.56 14.90
N GLY A 241 42.22 21.76 14.15
CA GLY A 241 43.68 21.92 14.03
C GLY A 241 44.20 22.39 12.66
N LEU A 242 43.33 22.52 11.63
CA LEU A 242 43.78 22.92 10.29
C LEU A 242 44.42 24.31 10.23
N PHE A 243 44.03 25.21 11.14
CA PHE A 243 44.53 26.57 11.14
C PHE A 243 45.90 26.71 11.81
N ASP A 244 46.22 25.86 12.79
CA ASP A 244 47.38 25.99 13.67
C ASP A 244 48.71 26.15 12.91
N ILE A 245 48.83 25.54 11.72
CA ILE A 245 50.00 25.67 10.86
C ILE A 245 50.26 27.11 10.35
N TYR A 246 49.25 27.97 10.38
CA TYR A 246 49.28 29.38 9.96
C TYR A 246 49.27 30.37 11.13
N ASP A 247 49.33 29.91 12.39
CA ASP A 247 49.25 30.77 13.58
C ASP A 247 50.28 31.92 13.58
N ASN A 248 51.45 31.71 12.96
CA ASN A 248 52.52 32.70 12.91
C ASN A 248 52.30 33.78 11.84
N ASP A 249 51.63 33.48 10.73
CA ASP A 249 51.36 34.43 9.65
C ASP A 249 50.08 34.08 8.87
N ILE A 250 49.00 34.76 9.21
CA ILE A 250 47.70 34.67 8.54
C ILE A 250 47.80 35.03 7.04
N SER A 251 48.75 35.90 6.68
CA SER A 251 48.96 36.34 5.29
C SER A 251 49.44 35.19 4.41
N GLU A 252 50.15 34.22 4.98
CA GLU A 252 50.63 33.03 4.27
C GLU A 252 49.45 32.20 3.73
N LEU A 253 48.38 32.03 4.52
CA LEU A 253 47.17 31.33 4.05
C LEU A 253 46.53 32.02 2.84
N ILE A 254 46.46 33.36 2.85
CA ILE A 254 45.90 34.12 1.72
C ILE A 254 46.78 33.98 0.47
N ASN A 255 48.11 33.96 0.64
CA ASN A 255 49.05 33.74 -0.45
C ASN A 255 48.91 32.32 -1.00
N ASP A 256 48.93 31.28 -0.15
CA ASP A 256 48.79 29.88 -0.52
C ASP A 256 47.45 29.63 -1.23
N ALA A 257 46.35 30.21 -0.74
CA ALA A 257 45.05 30.17 -1.41
C ALA A 257 45.08 30.83 -2.80
N SER A 258 45.82 31.92 -2.95
CA SER A 258 45.92 32.63 -4.23
C SER A 258 46.67 31.85 -5.33
N GLU A 259 47.52 30.90 -4.95
CA GLU A 259 48.22 30.00 -5.87
C GLU A 259 47.33 28.89 -6.41
N ILE A 260 46.27 28.54 -5.67
CA ILE A 260 45.34 27.48 -6.05
C ILE A 260 44.43 27.97 -7.18
N LYS A 261 44.55 27.33 -8.35
CA LYS A 261 43.77 27.66 -9.53
C LYS A 261 42.57 26.74 -9.64
N ILE A 262 41.39 27.30 -9.45
CA ILE A 262 40.10 26.63 -9.68
C ILE A 262 39.42 27.35 -10.84
N PRO A 263 39.45 26.80 -12.07
CA PRO A 263 38.80 27.43 -13.20
C PRO A 263 37.28 27.50 -12.99
N LYS A 264 36.68 28.68 -13.13
CA LYS A 264 35.21 28.84 -13.06
C LYS A 264 34.45 27.84 -13.94
N ARG A 265 34.94 27.59 -15.15
CA ARG A 265 34.38 26.58 -16.07
C ARG A 265 34.33 25.17 -15.47
N ARG A 266 35.26 24.80 -14.58
CA ARG A 266 35.24 23.51 -13.88
C ARG A 266 34.12 23.48 -12.85
N LEU A 267 33.97 24.55 -12.05
CA LEU A 267 32.86 24.69 -11.10
C LEU A 267 31.51 24.64 -11.80
N ASP A 268 31.34 25.36 -12.91
CA ASP A 268 30.09 25.38 -13.68
C ASP A 268 29.74 23.99 -14.24
N LYS A 269 30.74 23.26 -14.76
CA LYS A 269 30.55 21.87 -15.22
C LYS A 269 30.11 20.95 -14.09
N LEU A 270 30.74 21.07 -12.92
CA LEU A 270 30.37 20.29 -11.74
C LEU A 270 28.96 20.66 -11.24
N ALA A 271 28.56 21.93 -11.32
CA ALA A 271 27.22 22.36 -10.97
C ALA A 271 26.16 21.77 -11.91
N ASN A 272 26.39 21.82 -13.22
CA ASN A 272 25.48 21.21 -14.20
C ASN A 272 25.36 19.69 -14.00
N HIS A 273 26.47 19.02 -13.71
CA HIS A 273 26.46 17.59 -13.41
C HIS A 273 25.66 17.30 -12.13
N PHE A 274 25.84 18.09 -11.07
CA PHE A 274 25.08 17.94 -9.84
C PHE A 274 23.57 18.11 -10.08
N ILE A 275 23.17 19.15 -10.81
CA ILE A 275 21.76 19.41 -11.15
C ILE A 275 21.17 18.23 -11.94
N GLN A 276 21.90 17.70 -12.91
CA GLN A 276 21.45 16.54 -13.67
C GLN A 276 21.29 15.30 -12.78
N MET A 277 22.28 15.00 -11.95
CA MET A 277 22.27 13.86 -11.03
C MET A 277 21.10 13.95 -10.03
N THR A 278 20.87 15.13 -9.44
CA THR A 278 19.73 15.35 -8.52
C THR A 278 18.41 15.14 -9.23
N LYS A 279 18.26 15.66 -10.46
CA LYS A 279 17.04 15.45 -11.25
C LYS A 279 16.80 13.97 -11.57
N GLU A 280 17.83 13.23 -11.93
CA GLU A 280 17.72 11.78 -12.19
C GLU A 280 17.32 11.00 -10.93
N ILE A 281 17.84 11.39 -9.76
CA ILE A 281 17.45 10.83 -8.46
C ILE A 281 15.98 11.13 -8.17
N ASP A 282 15.53 12.37 -8.35
CA ASP A 282 14.15 12.77 -8.11
C ASP A 282 13.18 12.03 -9.05
N ASP A 283 13.50 11.93 -10.35
CA ASP A 283 12.72 11.17 -11.32
C ASP A 283 12.67 9.68 -10.94
N THR A 284 13.76 9.13 -10.40
CA THR A 284 13.81 7.73 -9.92
C THR A 284 12.97 7.54 -8.67
N ASN A 285 12.99 8.50 -7.73
CA ASN A 285 12.17 8.48 -6.53
C ASN A 285 10.67 8.56 -6.87
N LEU A 286 10.28 9.42 -7.82
CA LEU A 286 8.90 9.51 -8.30
C LEU A 286 8.42 8.20 -8.94
N LYS A 287 9.27 7.56 -9.76
CA LYS A 287 8.98 6.24 -10.33
C LYS A 287 8.86 5.17 -9.24
N MET A 288 9.76 5.19 -8.27
CA MET A 288 9.74 4.26 -7.13
C MET A 288 8.45 4.40 -6.32
N ASP A 289 7.99 5.62 -6.08
CA ASP A 289 6.74 5.86 -5.34
C ASP A 289 5.50 5.44 -6.13
N HIS A 290 5.49 5.67 -7.45
CA HIS A 290 4.44 5.12 -8.32
C HIS A 290 4.40 3.59 -8.26
N LEU A 291 5.54 2.92 -8.42
CA LEU A 291 5.64 1.46 -8.36
C LEU A 291 5.26 0.90 -6.98
N LYS A 292 5.58 1.61 -5.89
CA LYS A 292 5.13 1.24 -4.54
C LYS A 292 3.62 1.35 -4.40
N LYS A 293 3.00 2.38 -4.97
CA LYS A 293 1.54 2.54 -4.95
C LYS A 293 0.85 1.42 -5.73
N GLU A 294 1.30 1.16 -6.96
CA GLU A 294 0.77 0.09 -7.81
C GLU A 294 0.94 -1.29 -7.15
N ASN A 295 2.10 -1.57 -6.54
CA ASN A 295 2.30 -2.79 -5.76
C ASN A 295 1.32 -2.91 -4.58
N ARG A 296 0.98 -1.81 -3.90
CA ARG A 296 -0.03 -1.86 -2.82
C ARG A 296 -1.41 -2.23 -3.38
N GLU A 297 -1.81 -1.63 -4.50
CA GLU A 297 -3.10 -1.89 -5.16
C GLU A 297 -3.19 -3.34 -5.65
N LEU A 298 -2.15 -3.83 -6.31
CA LEU A 298 -2.06 -5.23 -6.75
C LEU A 298 -2.11 -6.21 -5.58
N ASN A 299 -1.39 -5.91 -4.48
CA ASN A 299 -1.46 -6.75 -3.28
C ASN A 299 -2.87 -6.79 -2.66
N THR A 300 -3.58 -5.66 -2.64
CA THR A 300 -4.98 -5.65 -2.17
C THR A 300 -5.90 -6.46 -3.08
N GLU A 301 -5.69 -6.41 -4.40
CA GLU A 301 -6.48 -7.20 -5.34
C GLU A 301 -6.16 -8.70 -5.23
N ILE A 302 -4.88 -9.06 -5.06
CA ILE A 302 -4.47 -10.45 -4.78
C ILE A 302 -5.15 -10.98 -3.51
N GLN A 303 -5.18 -10.19 -2.43
CA GLN A 303 -5.87 -10.58 -1.19
C GLN A 303 -7.37 -10.79 -1.42
N ARG A 304 -8.01 -9.88 -2.16
CA ARG A 304 -9.43 -9.97 -2.50
C ARG A 304 -9.74 -11.22 -3.32
N LEU A 305 -8.96 -11.48 -4.37
CA LEU A 305 -9.12 -12.65 -5.22
C LEU A 305 -8.84 -13.94 -4.45
N SER A 306 -7.85 -13.95 -3.55
CA SER A 306 -7.56 -15.11 -2.71
C SER A 306 -8.75 -15.44 -1.79
N LEU A 307 -9.36 -14.43 -1.17
CA LEU A 307 -10.57 -14.62 -0.35
C LEU A 307 -11.76 -15.09 -1.20
N ALA A 308 -11.93 -14.57 -2.41
CA ALA A 308 -12.99 -15.00 -3.32
C ALA A 308 -12.81 -16.47 -3.75
N VAL A 309 -11.58 -16.89 -4.04
CA VAL A 309 -11.25 -18.28 -4.35
C VAL A 309 -11.54 -19.18 -3.15
N GLU A 310 -11.15 -18.77 -1.94
CA GLU A 310 -11.43 -19.52 -0.71
C GLU A 310 -12.93 -19.74 -0.50
N ASN A 311 -13.73 -18.67 -0.61
CA ASN A 311 -15.19 -18.75 -0.50
C ASN A 311 -15.82 -19.66 -1.57
N LEU A 312 -15.38 -19.55 -2.83
CA LEU A 312 -15.87 -20.43 -3.89
C LEU A 312 -15.45 -21.88 -3.66
N THR A 313 -14.27 -22.13 -3.10
CA THR A 313 -13.84 -23.50 -2.77
C THR A 313 -14.67 -24.11 -1.65
N THR A 314 -15.09 -23.34 -0.65
CA THR A 314 -15.98 -23.82 0.41
C THR A 314 -17.39 -24.09 -0.12
N GLU A 315 -17.96 -23.19 -0.93
CA GLU A 315 -19.27 -23.37 -1.54
C GLU A 315 -19.31 -24.61 -2.46
N ASN A 316 -18.26 -24.82 -3.26
CA ASN A 316 -18.15 -26.03 -4.08
C ASN A 316 -18.03 -27.32 -3.25
N ALA A 317 -17.42 -27.27 -2.06
CA ALA A 317 -17.35 -28.42 -1.17
C ALA A 317 -18.73 -28.73 -0.55
N GLU A 318 -19.47 -27.70 -0.15
CA GLU A 318 -20.85 -27.83 0.35
C GLU A 318 -21.78 -28.43 -0.72
N LEU A 319 -21.78 -27.88 -1.94
CA LEU A 319 -22.57 -28.40 -3.05
C LEU A 319 -22.21 -29.85 -3.41
N ARG A 320 -20.93 -30.24 -3.28
CA ARG A 320 -20.51 -31.63 -3.49
C ARG A 320 -21.10 -32.57 -2.45
N ASN A 321 -21.11 -32.16 -1.17
CA ASN A 321 -21.70 -32.94 -0.10
C ASN A 321 -23.22 -33.08 -0.31
N GLU A 322 -23.92 -31.99 -0.66
CA GLU A 322 -25.36 -32.03 -0.98
C GLU A 322 -25.67 -32.97 -2.15
N ILE A 323 -24.84 -32.97 -3.20
CA ILE A 323 -24.98 -33.90 -4.33
C ILE A 323 -24.77 -35.34 -3.88
N GLU A 324 -23.83 -35.60 -2.97
CA GLU A 324 -23.56 -36.94 -2.44
C GLU A 324 -24.73 -37.44 -1.58
N ASP A 325 -25.30 -36.58 -0.74
CA ASP A 325 -26.50 -36.87 0.05
C ASP A 325 -27.70 -37.18 -0.85
N CYS A 326 -27.97 -36.34 -1.86
CA CYS A 326 -29.05 -36.60 -2.83
C CYS A 326 -28.87 -37.92 -3.58
N LYS A 327 -27.64 -38.29 -3.94
CA LYS A 327 -27.36 -39.59 -4.58
C LYS A 327 -27.64 -40.77 -3.65
N PHE A 328 -27.30 -40.64 -2.37
CA PHE A 328 -27.61 -41.66 -1.37
C PHE A 328 -29.13 -41.84 -1.21
N GLU A 329 -29.88 -40.73 -1.16
CA GLU A 329 -31.35 -40.77 -1.15
C GLU A 329 -31.93 -41.39 -2.42
N GLU A 330 -31.38 -41.06 -3.61
CA GLU A 330 -31.80 -41.64 -4.88
C GLU A 330 -31.59 -43.16 -4.90
N GLU A 331 -30.45 -43.64 -4.42
CA GLU A 331 -30.12 -45.06 -4.37
C GLU A 331 -30.97 -45.82 -3.33
N ALA A 332 -31.26 -45.21 -2.18
CA ALA A 332 -32.19 -45.73 -1.20
C ALA A 332 -33.62 -45.83 -1.76
N ASN A 333 -34.10 -44.78 -2.44
CA ASN A 333 -35.41 -44.76 -3.09
C ASN A 333 -35.50 -45.83 -4.18
N LYS A 334 -34.45 -46.01 -4.98
CA LYS A 334 -34.39 -47.06 -6.01
C LYS A 334 -34.50 -48.46 -5.39
N THR A 335 -33.76 -48.71 -4.32
CA THR A 335 -33.83 -49.98 -3.57
C THR A 335 -35.23 -50.23 -3.01
N LEU A 336 -35.89 -49.19 -2.50
CA LEU A 336 -37.27 -49.26 -2.00
C LEU A 336 -38.26 -49.56 -3.13
N ILE A 337 -38.12 -48.91 -4.29
CA ILE A 337 -38.94 -49.17 -5.48
C ILE A 337 -38.78 -50.63 -5.91
N ASP A 338 -37.55 -51.14 -5.99
CA ASP A 338 -37.29 -52.54 -6.37
C ASP A 338 -37.92 -53.53 -5.37
N ALA A 339 -37.85 -53.22 -4.06
CA ALA A 339 -38.48 -54.03 -3.03
C ALA A 339 -40.01 -54.03 -3.11
N LEU A 340 -40.62 -52.86 -3.35
CA LEU A 340 -42.07 -52.73 -3.56
C LEU A 340 -42.53 -53.45 -4.82
N GLN A 341 -41.78 -53.33 -5.92
CA GLN A 341 -42.07 -54.07 -7.16
C GLN A 341 -42.05 -55.59 -6.91
N LYS A 342 -41.06 -56.09 -6.16
CA LYS A 342 -41.00 -57.50 -5.79
C LYS A 342 -42.19 -57.94 -4.92
N GLN A 343 -42.60 -57.12 -3.95
CA GLN A 343 -43.79 -57.39 -3.14
C GLN A 343 -45.07 -57.41 -3.96
N ILE A 344 -45.21 -56.52 -4.94
CA ILE A 344 -46.34 -56.52 -5.87
C ILE A 344 -46.33 -57.82 -6.66
N GLU A 345 -45.19 -58.22 -7.22
CA GLU A 345 -45.07 -59.44 -8.02
C GLU A 345 -45.37 -60.72 -7.19
N GLU A 346 -44.93 -60.77 -5.93
CA GLU A 346 -45.27 -61.83 -4.99
C GLU A 346 -46.77 -61.84 -4.64
N SER A 347 -47.36 -60.67 -4.43
CA SER A 347 -48.79 -60.53 -4.14
C SER A 347 -49.65 -60.94 -5.34
N GLU A 348 -49.25 -60.55 -6.56
CA GLU A 348 -49.92 -60.97 -7.80
C GLU A 348 -49.86 -62.49 -7.99
N LYS A 349 -48.71 -63.12 -7.72
CA LYS A 349 -48.59 -64.59 -7.74
C LYS A 349 -49.49 -65.26 -6.70
N LEU A 350 -49.56 -64.72 -5.49
CA LEU A 350 -50.41 -65.24 -4.43
C LEU A 350 -51.91 -65.10 -4.78
N VAL A 351 -52.30 -63.95 -5.34
CA VAL A 351 -53.66 -63.71 -5.84
C VAL A 351 -54.00 -64.67 -6.97
N ALA A 352 -53.08 -64.88 -7.93
CA ALA A 352 -53.29 -65.85 -9.01
C ALA A 352 -53.42 -67.29 -8.49
N HIS A 353 -52.62 -67.68 -7.48
CA HIS A 353 -52.70 -69.00 -6.87
C HIS A 353 -54.01 -69.21 -6.13
N THR A 354 -54.42 -68.25 -5.29
CA THR A 354 -55.69 -68.31 -4.54
C THR A 354 -56.91 -68.27 -5.46
N LEU A 355 -56.89 -67.50 -6.56
CA LEU A 355 -57.91 -67.55 -7.60
C LEU A 355 -58.02 -68.94 -8.24
N LYS A 356 -56.88 -69.57 -8.55
CA LYS A 356 -56.84 -70.92 -9.15
C LYS A 356 -57.38 -71.99 -8.19
N ASP A 357 -57.04 -71.89 -6.91
CA ASP A 357 -57.55 -72.80 -5.88
C ASP A 357 -59.05 -72.59 -5.61
N ALA A 358 -59.51 -71.34 -5.58
CA ALA A 358 -60.93 -71.02 -5.47
C ALA A 358 -61.72 -71.52 -6.69
N GLN A 359 -61.16 -71.41 -7.90
CA GLN A 359 -61.75 -72.01 -9.11
C GLN A 359 -61.87 -73.53 -9.01
N LYS A 360 -60.80 -74.24 -8.58
CA LYS A 360 -60.86 -75.68 -8.36
C LYS A 360 -61.90 -76.09 -7.32
N GLN A 361 -61.99 -75.35 -6.21
CA GLN A 361 -63.00 -75.61 -5.19
C GLN A 361 -64.42 -75.38 -5.71
N ALA A 362 -64.64 -74.33 -6.51
CA ALA A 362 -65.93 -74.06 -7.15
C ALA A 362 -66.30 -75.14 -8.17
N GLU A 363 -65.35 -75.59 -9.00
CA GLU A 363 -65.56 -76.70 -9.94
C GLU A 363 -65.92 -78.00 -9.22
N GLU A 364 -65.23 -78.34 -8.13
CA GLU A 364 -65.52 -79.54 -7.34
C GLU A 364 -66.88 -79.43 -6.64
N GLN A 365 -67.25 -78.25 -6.11
CA GLN A 365 -68.59 -78.00 -5.57
C GLN A 365 -69.68 -78.20 -6.62
N VAL A 366 -69.50 -77.67 -7.83
CA VAL A 366 -70.44 -77.84 -8.94
C VAL A 366 -70.54 -79.32 -9.32
N ARG A 367 -69.42 -80.04 -9.39
CA ARG A 367 -69.39 -81.48 -9.69
C ARG A 367 -70.16 -82.29 -8.64
N ILE A 368 -69.96 -82.01 -7.35
CA ILE A 368 -70.70 -82.65 -6.26
C ILE A 368 -72.21 -82.36 -6.38
N GLN A 369 -72.59 -81.11 -6.66
CA GLN A 369 -74.01 -80.76 -6.86
C GLN A 369 -74.61 -81.46 -8.09
N LEU A 370 -73.84 -81.61 -9.16
CA LEU A 370 -74.25 -82.32 -10.37
C LEU A 370 -74.49 -83.80 -10.09
N ASP A 371 -73.61 -84.48 -9.34
CA ASP A 371 -73.79 -85.88 -8.93
C ASP A 371 -75.04 -86.07 -8.06
N VAL A 372 -75.33 -85.12 -7.16
CA VAL A 372 -76.57 -85.12 -6.36
C VAL A 372 -77.81 -84.98 -7.25
N LEU A 373 -77.77 -84.10 -8.26
CA LEU A 373 -78.88 -83.90 -9.20
C LEU A 373 -79.08 -85.11 -10.11
N ILE A 374 -78.01 -85.73 -10.59
CA ILE A 374 -78.05 -86.97 -11.39
C ILE A 374 -78.73 -88.07 -10.58
N ASN A 375 -78.32 -88.29 -9.32
CA ASN A 375 -78.95 -89.30 -8.46
C ASN A 375 -80.43 -89.01 -8.20
N LYS A 376 -80.80 -87.74 -7.96
CA LYS A 376 -82.22 -87.35 -7.85
C LYS A 376 -83.00 -87.59 -9.14
N ASN A 377 -82.39 -87.39 -10.30
CA ASN A 377 -83.03 -87.62 -11.59
C ASN A 377 -83.23 -89.12 -11.86
N ILE A 378 -82.26 -89.95 -11.48
CA ILE A 378 -82.40 -91.42 -11.51
C ILE A 378 -83.56 -91.85 -10.61
N ASP A 379 -83.65 -91.33 -9.38
CA ASP A 379 -84.75 -91.63 -8.45
C ASP A 379 -86.12 -91.17 -8.96
N ASN A 380 -86.21 -89.97 -9.54
CA ASN A 380 -87.46 -89.48 -10.15
C ASN A 380 -87.87 -90.31 -11.36
N THR A 381 -86.91 -90.73 -12.19
CA THR A 381 -87.19 -91.61 -13.35
C THR A 381 -87.74 -92.95 -12.87
N ARG A 382 -87.15 -93.52 -11.82
CA ARG A 382 -87.63 -94.76 -11.18
C ARG A 382 -89.03 -94.64 -10.62
N LYS A 383 -89.34 -93.52 -9.95
CA LYS A 383 -90.70 -93.23 -9.47
C LYS A 383 -91.71 -93.02 -10.60
N ASN A 384 -91.32 -92.39 -11.70
CA ASN A 384 -92.17 -92.27 -12.88
C ASN A 384 -92.48 -93.65 -13.47
N GLN A 385 -91.50 -94.54 -13.56
CA GLN A 385 -91.69 -95.91 -14.02
C GLN A 385 -92.69 -96.67 -13.12
N GLU A 386 -92.55 -96.58 -11.79
CA GLU A 386 -93.49 -97.19 -10.83
C GLU A 386 -94.92 -96.63 -10.95
N LEU A 387 -95.07 -95.34 -11.27
CA LEU A 387 -96.37 -94.72 -11.48
C LEU A 387 -97.01 -95.17 -12.80
N GLU A 388 -96.22 -95.32 -13.87
CA GLU A 388 -96.68 -95.86 -15.15
C GLU A 388 -97.16 -97.31 -15.01
N ASP A 389 -96.43 -98.16 -14.29
CA ASP A 389 -96.80 -99.56 -14.03
C ASP A 389 -98.12 -99.66 -13.25
N ARG A 390 -98.33 -98.77 -12.26
CA ARG A 390 -99.57 -98.68 -11.49
C ARG A 390 -100.78 -98.23 -12.31
N VAL A 391 -100.56 -97.32 -13.27
CA VAL A 391 -101.62 -96.89 -14.19
C VAL A 391 -102.02 -98.06 -15.10
N ALA A 392 -101.06 -98.82 -15.62
CA ALA A 392 -101.33 -100.01 -16.43
C ALA A 392 -102.11 -101.10 -15.68
N GLU A 393 -101.78 -101.37 -14.40
CA GLU A 393 -102.54 -102.32 -13.57
C GLU A 393 -104.00 -101.89 -13.34
N LEU A 394 -104.22 -100.60 -13.08
CA LEU A 394 -105.56 -100.06 -12.86
C LEU A 394 -106.41 -100.10 -14.15
N GLU A 395 -105.80 -99.88 -15.31
CA GLU A 395 -106.47 -100.03 -16.61
C GLU A 395 -106.90 -101.48 -16.87
N GLN A 396 -106.03 -102.45 -16.55
CA GLN A 396 -106.34 -103.88 -16.70
C GLN A 396 -107.50 -104.33 -15.80
N LEU A 397 -107.51 -103.89 -14.53
CA LEU A 397 -108.58 -104.16 -13.57
C LEU A 397 -109.93 -103.56 -13.99
N LEU A 398 -109.92 -102.36 -14.59
CA LEU A 398 -111.12 -101.71 -15.10
C LEU A 398 -111.76 -102.50 -16.25
N VAL A 399 -110.94 -103.09 -17.12
CA VAL A 399 -111.39 -103.96 -18.22
C VAL A 399 -112.03 -105.23 -17.67
N ASP A 400 -111.39 -105.89 -16.70
CA ASP A 400 -111.93 -107.11 -16.08
C ASP A 400 -113.27 -106.88 -15.37
N ILE A 401 -113.43 -105.75 -14.67
CA ILE A 401 -114.70 -105.39 -14.02
C ILE A 401 -115.79 -105.13 -15.05
N LYS A 402 -115.48 -104.48 -16.18
CA LYS A 402 -116.45 -104.26 -17.26
C LYS A 402 -116.93 -105.57 -17.89
N ILE A 403 -116.04 -106.54 -18.07
CA ILE A 403 -116.39 -107.85 -18.62
C ILE A 403 -117.31 -108.60 -17.65
N LYS A 404 -116.97 -108.65 -16.36
CA LYS A 404 -117.81 -109.30 -15.33
C LYS A 404 -119.17 -108.63 -15.15
N TYR A 405 -119.24 -107.30 -15.28
CA TYR A 405 -120.51 -106.59 -15.22
C TYR A 405 -121.43 -106.95 -16.40
N ALA A 406 -120.87 -107.05 -17.61
CA ALA A 406 -121.64 -107.45 -18.80
C ALA A 406 -122.16 -108.89 -18.72
N GLU A 407 -121.36 -109.83 -18.18
CA GLU A 407 -121.79 -111.23 -17.98
C GLU A 407 -122.94 -111.34 -16.95
N SER A 408 -122.88 -110.55 -15.87
CA SER A 408 -123.93 -110.52 -14.85
C SER A 408 -125.25 -109.92 -15.36
N GLU A 409 -125.20 -108.98 -16.31
CA GLU A 409 -126.39 -108.35 -16.88
C GLU A 409 -127.12 -109.30 -17.84
N ILE A 410 -126.38 -110.13 -18.58
CA ILE A 410 -126.92 -111.19 -19.46
C ILE A 410 -127.61 -112.30 -18.63
N GLU A 411 -127.04 -112.69 -17.49
CA GLU A 411 -127.69 -113.66 -16.59
C GLU A 411 -129.00 -113.13 -16.02
N LYS A 412 -129.05 -111.85 -15.63
CA LYS A 412 -130.26 -111.21 -15.10
C LYS A 412 -131.41 -111.25 -16.12
N ASP A 413 -131.15 -110.93 -17.37
CA ASP A 413 -132.16 -110.99 -18.45
C ASP A 413 -132.67 -112.41 -18.71
N ASN A 414 -131.81 -113.42 -18.57
CA ASN A 414 -132.19 -114.84 -18.69
C ASN A 414 -133.10 -115.32 -17.54
N TYR A 415 -132.87 -114.86 -16.30
CA TYR A 415 -133.74 -115.17 -15.17
C TYR A 415 -135.08 -114.45 -15.26
N GLN A 416 -135.11 -113.23 -15.79
CA GLN A 416 -136.35 -112.46 -15.97
C GLN A 416 -137.28 -113.09 -17.02
N ARG A 417 -136.72 -113.61 -18.13
CA ARG A 417 -137.49 -114.38 -19.13
C ARG A 417 -138.02 -115.72 -18.62
N LYS A 418 -137.30 -116.39 -17.70
CA LYS A 418 -137.77 -117.62 -17.04
C LYS A 418 -138.91 -117.34 -16.04
N TRP A 419 -138.88 -116.19 -15.37
CA TRP A 419 -139.94 -115.77 -14.44
C TRP A 419 -141.26 -115.43 -15.16
N GLU A 420 -141.20 -114.75 -16.31
CA GLU A 420 -142.41 -114.43 -17.10
C GLU A 420 -143.09 -115.68 -17.68
N ASN A 421 -142.33 -116.73 -18.02
CA ASN A 421 -142.89 -117.99 -18.53
C ASN A 421 -143.55 -118.85 -17.45
N LEU A 422 -143.11 -118.78 -16.19
CA LEU A 422 -143.73 -119.49 -15.06
C LEU A 422 -145.02 -118.83 -14.58
N LYS A 423 -145.18 -117.51 -14.81
CA LYS A 423 -146.40 -116.78 -14.44
C LYS A 423 -147.62 -117.09 -15.33
N ARG A 424 -147.44 -117.80 -16.45
CA ARG A 424 -148.52 -118.23 -17.35
C ARG A 424 -149.17 -119.58 -17.02
N PHE A 425 -148.68 -120.31 -16.01
CA PHE A 425 -149.11 -121.69 -15.75
C PHE A 425 -149.88 -121.92 -14.44
N ILE A 426 -150.14 -120.91 -13.61
CA ILE A 426 -150.95 -121.05 -12.39
C ILE A 426 -151.87 -119.82 -12.22
N GLU A 427 -152.89 -119.77 -13.08
CA GLU A 427 -154.35 -119.52 -12.85
C GLU A 427 -155.03 -119.03 -14.13
#